data_AF-A0A419I2F6-F1
#
_entry.id   AF-A0A419I2F6-F1
#
_cell.length_a   1.000
_cell.length_b   1.000
_cell.length_c   1.000
_cell.angle_alpha   90.00
_cell.angle_beta   90.00
_cell.angle_gamma   90.00
#
_symmetry.space_group_name_H-M   'P 1'
#
loop_
_entity.id
_entity.type
_entity.pdbx_description
1 polymer ?
#
loop_
_entity_poly.entity_id
_entity_poly.type
_entity_poly.pdbx_seq_one_letter_code
_entity_poly.pdbx_strand_id
1 'polypeptide(L)' 'MIALLAAVGAITIVVLLWRVLGAERIRVPQRRPPLAPDDDPDFLRKLSEQQRDRGPDEES' A
#
# COMPACT_ATOMS: atom_id res chain seq x y z
N MET A 1 39.16 -11.73 29.11
CA MET A 1 38.02 -12.46 28.50
C MET A 1 36.70 -11.72 28.66
N ILE A 2 36.31 -11.31 29.88
CA ILE A 2 35.06 -10.57 30.12
C ILE A 2 34.97 -9.27 29.29
N ALA A 3 36.06 -8.52 29.16
CA ALA A 3 36.10 -7.32 28.33
C ALA A 3 35.75 -7.57 26.85
N LEU A 4 36.14 -8.72 26.30
CA LEU A 4 35.80 -9.10 24.92
C LEU A 4 34.31 -9.39 24.78
N LEU A 5 33.74 -10.13 25.73
CA LEU A 5 32.30 -10.42 25.77
C LEU A 5 31.48 -9.13 25.96
N ALA A 6 31.94 -8.22 26.81
CA ALA A 6 31.32 -6.91 27.02
C ALA A 6 31.38 -6.05 25.74
N ALA A 7 32.51 -6.07 25.02
CA ALA A 7 32.64 -5.36 23.75
C ALA A 7 31.66 -5.89 22.69
N VAL A 8 31.54 -7.22 22.58
CA VAL A 8 30.57 -7.84 21.65
C VAL A 8 29.13 -7.48 22.04
N GLY A 9 28.79 -7.55 23.33
CA GLY A 9 27.48 -7.14 23.83
C GLY A 9 27.16 -5.66 23.60
N ALA A 10 28.15 -4.79 23.77
CA ALA A 10 27.98 -3.35 23.51
C ALA A 10 27.74 -3.09 22.02
N ILE A 11 28.50 -3.74 21.14
CA ILE A 11 28.33 -3.61 19.68
C ILE A 11 26.95 -4.09 19.24
N THR A 12 26.47 -5.23 19.74
CA THR A 12 25.13 -5.74 19.38
C THR A 12 24.02 -4.80 19.83
N ILE A 13 24.11 -4.23 21.05
CA ILE A 13 23.16 -3.22 21.53
C ILE A 13 23.17 -1.98 20.63
N VAL A 14 24.33 -1.44 20.29
CA VAL A 14 24.46 -0.27 19.40
C VAL A 14 23.83 -0.53 18.03
N VAL A 15 24.09 -1.70 17.43
CA VAL A 15 23.52 -2.09 16.14
C VAL A 15 22.00 -2.24 16.23
N LEU A 16 21.48 -2.82 17.30
CA LEU A 16 20.03 -2.96 17.51
C LEU A 16 19.36 -1.59 17.68
N LEU A 17 19.94 -0.70 18.48
CA LEU A 17 19.43 0.66 18.63
C LEU A 17 19.44 1.40 17.29
N TRP A 18 20.52 1.28 16.52
CA TRP A 18 20.57 1.89 15.19
C TRP A 18 19.53 1.29 14.24
N ARG A 19 19.27 -0.03 14.30
CA ARG A 19 18.26 -0.69 13.47
C ARG A 19 16.84 -0.27 13.83
N VAL A 20 16.55 -0.05 15.12
CA VAL A 20 15.22 0.38 15.57
C VAL A 20 15.04 1.88 15.29
N LEU A 21 15.95 2.73 15.76
CA LEU A 21 15.80 4.18 15.67
C LEU A 21 16.18 4.76 14.29
N GLY A 22 17.11 4.12 13.58
CA GLY A 22 17.62 4.56 12.29
C GLY A 22 16.84 4.00 11.09
N ALA A 23 16.27 2.79 11.19
CA ALA A 23 15.48 2.22 10.10
C ALA A 23 14.05 2.77 10.01
N GLU A 24 13.56 3.47 11.04
CA GLU A 24 12.25 4.13 11.05
C GLU A 24 12.13 5.22 9.95
N ARG A 25 13.27 5.70 9.41
CA ARG A 25 13.29 6.81 8.44
C ARG A 25 13.40 6.38 6.98
N ILE A 26 13.66 5.11 6.69
CA ILE A 26 13.48 4.58 5.34
C ILE A 26 12.04 4.09 5.24
N ARG A 27 11.08 5.02 5.41
CA ARG A 27 9.76 4.82 4.83
C ARG A 27 10.00 4.76 3.32
N VAL A 28 10.08 3.55 2.77
CA VAL A 28 9.80 3.35 1.34
C VAL A 28 8.53 4.16 1.09
N PRO A 29 8.49 5.11 0.14
CA PRO A 29 7.27 5.82 -0.15
C PRO A 29 6.23 4.74 -0.44
N GLN A 30 5.30 4.54 0.49
CA GLN A 30 4.14 3.71 0.23
C GLN A 30 3.49 4.41 -0.93
N ARG A 31 3.68 3.84 -2.12
CA ARG A 31 3.06 4.29 -3.34
C ARG A 31 1.59 4.30 -2.98
N ARG A 32 1.03 5.51 -2.79
CA ARG A 32 -0.40 5.64 -2.51
C ARG A 32 -1.07 4.79 -3.59
N PRO A 33 -1.94 3.84 -3.21
CA PRO A 33 -2.72 3.17 -4.23
C PRO A 33 -3.32 4.28 -5.10
N PRO A 34 -3.22 4.18 -6.44
CA PRO A 34 -3.89 5.14 -7.30
C PRO A 34 -5.32 5.23 -6.78
N LEU A 35 -5.73 6.45 -6.41
CA LEU A 35 -7.09 6.70 -5.96
C LEU A 35 -7.98 6.11 -7.04
N ALA A 36 -8.70 5.03 -6.71
CA ALA A 36 -9.68 4.50 -7.64
C ALA A 36 -10.59 5.68 -8.00
N PRO A 37 -10.91 5.90 -9.29
CA PRO A 37 -11.91 6.88 -9.66
C PRO A 37 -13.11 6.65 -8.74
N ASP A 38 -13.50 7.68 -7.98
CA ASP A 38 -14.65 7.60 -7.07
C ASP A 38 -15.82 7.02 -7.85
N ASP A 39 -16.63 6.20 -7.19
CA ASP A 39 -17.81 5.54 -7.73
C ASP A 39 -18.82 6.58 -8.28
N ASP A 40 -18.49 7.17 -9.44
CA ASP A 40 -19.15 8.32 -9.98
C ASP A 40 -20.56 7.88 -10.39
N PRO A 41 -21.62 8.38 -9.72
CA PRO A 41 -22.98 7.91 -9.93
C PRO A 41 -23.44 8.11 -11.38
N ASP A 42 -22.83 9.06 -12.08
CA ASP A 42 -23.11 9.34 -13.48
C ASP A 42 -22.59 8.26 -14.43
N PHE A 43 -21.52 7.52 -14.09
CA PHE A 43 -21.06 6.38 -14.88
C PHE A 43 -22.06 5.21 -14.82
N LEU A 44 -22.54 4.89 -13.62
CA LEU A 44 -23.53 3.82 -13.42
C LEU A 44 -24.87 4.16 -14.10
N ARG A 45 -25.30 5.42 -14.06
CA ARG A 45 -26.49 5.89 -14.79
C ARG A 45 -26.35 5.65 -16.28
N LYS A 46 -25.25 6.08 -16.90
CA LYS A 46 -24.99 5.88 -18.33
C LYS A 46 -24.91 4.40 -18.71
N LEU A 47 -24.32 3.55 -17.85
CA LEU A 47 -24.26 2.10 -18.08
C LEU A 47 -25.64 1.44 -18.01
N SER A 48 -26.49 1.87 -17.06
CA SER A 48 -27.87 1.36 -16.94
C SER A 48 -28.76 1.80 -18.11
N GLU A 49 -28.55 3.02 -18.62
CA GLU A 49 -29.24 3.53 -19.80
C GLU A 49 -28.83 2.74 -21.06
N GLN A 50 -27.54 2.49 -21.25
CA GLN A 50 -27.05 1.67 -22.37
C GLN A 50 -27.50 0.22 -22.31
N GLN A 51 -27.59 -0.39 -21.12
CA GLN A 51 -28.14 -1.75 -20.99
C GLN A 51 -29.64 -1.80 -21.31
N ARG A 52 -30.38 -0.74 -20.98
CA ARG A 52 -31.82 -0.65 -21.28
C ARG A 52 -32.09 -0.41 -22.77
N ASP A 53 -31.24 0.35 -23.45
CA ASP A 53 -31.34 0.55 -24.91
C ASP A 53 -30.92 -0.68 -25.71
N ARG A 54 -30.20 -1.64 -25.10
CA ARG A 54 -29.65 -2.81 -25.80
C ARG A 54 -30.49 -4.09 -25.67
N GLY A 55 -31.77 -4.01 -25.34
CA GLY A 55 -32.67 -5.17 -25.43
C GLY A 55 -34.12 -4.78 -25.69
N PRO A 56 -34.95 -5.62 -26.35
CA PRO A 56 -34.70 -6.85 -27.09
C PRO A 56 -35.14 -6.71 -28.57
N ASP A 57 -34.35 -6.05 -29.41
CA ASP A 57 -34.68 -5.90 -30.85
C ASP A 57 -33.87 -6.87 -31.75
N GLU A 58 -33.38 -7.98 -31.19
CA GLU A 58 -32.69 -9.05 -31.93
C GLU A 58 -33.54 -10.32 -32.11
N GLU A 59 -34.86 -10.27 -31.88
CA GLU A 59 -35.76 -11.41 -32.15
C GLU A 59 -37.04 -10.96 -32.88
N SER A 60 -36.96 -10.65 -34.18
CA SER A 60 -38.04 -10.71 -35.19
C SER A 60 -37.53 -10.50 -36.61
#